data_AF-A0A5Q0QF35-F1
#
_entry.id   AF-A0A5Q0QF35-F1
#
_cell.length_a   1.000
_cell.length_b   1.000
_cell.length_c   1.000
_cell.angle_alpha   90.00
_cell.angle_beta   90.00
_cell.angle_gamma   90.00
#
_symmetry.space_group_name_H-M   'P 1'
#
loop_
_entity.id
_entity.type
_entity.pdbx_description
1 polymer ?
#
loop_
_entity_poly.entity_id
_entity_poly.type
_entity_poly.pdbx_seq_one_letter_code
_entity_poly.pdbx_strand_id
1 'polypeptide(L)'
;MDSKSFEFTFRIEKHDWDKLIIDASLLLKLVPADQWDSFRSYIFDQLQDKDGSPQADGFKITQFKYSPQDSKGSFRLSFDIDRHFCCSDSNSCSNDYVDMKFSYLNALFQADGCYFNWTIQ
;
A
#
# COMPACT_ATOMS: atom_id res chain seq x y z
N MET A 1 -9.05 11.38 15.81
CA MET A 1 -9.15 10.59 14.57
C MET A 1 -8.33 9.34 14.81
N ASP A 2 -8.99 8.20 14.98
CA ASP A 2 -8.31 6.91 15.07
C ASP A 2 -7.82 6.54 13.68
N SER A 3 -6.53 6.73 13.39
CA SER A 3 -5.94 6.15 12.18
C SER A 3 -6.03 4.64 12.31
N LYS A 4 -6.96 4.03 11.57
CA LYS A 4 -7.04 2.58 11.45
C LYS A 4 -5.79 2.10 10.73
N SER A 5 -5.12 1.08 11.25
CA SER A 5 -4.02 0.42 10.54
C SER A 5 -4.59 -0.53 9.48
N PHE A 6 -3.81 -0.76 8.43
CA PHE A 6 -4.04 -1.81 7.46
C PHE A 6 -2.91 -2.83 7.54
N GLU A 7 -3.22 -4.09 7.23
CA GLU A 7 -2.27 -5.20 7.28
C GLU A 7 -2.31 -6.02 5.99
N PHE A 8 -1.14 -6.27 5.40
CA PHE A 8 -0.95 -7.32 4.40
C PHE A 8 -0.39 -8.57 5.05
N THR A 9 -1.04 -9.72 4.91
CA THR A 9 -0.56 -11.00 5.48
C THR A 9 -0.73 -12.14 4.51
N PHE A 10 0.36 -12.63 3.93
CA PHE A 10 0.34 -13.68 2.92
C PHE A 10 1.65 -14.47 2.89
N ARG A 11 1.65 -15.61 2.20
CA ARG A 11 2.83 -16.46 2.08
C ARG A 11 3.71 -16.01 0.91
N ILE A 12 5.02 -15.94 1.15
CA ILE A 12 6.04 -15.75 0.12
C ILE A 12 7.06 -16.87 0.28
N GLU A 13 7.20 -17.72 -0.73
CA GLU A 13 8.18 -18.80 -0.68
C GLU A 13 9.61 -18.25 -0.78
N LYS A 14 10.59 -18.96 -0.21
CA LYS A 14 11.97 -18.47 -0.06
C LYS A 14 12.60 -18.03 -1.39
N HIS A 15 12.31 -18.75 -2.47
CA HIS A 15 12.79 -18.41 -3.81
C HIS A 15 12.27 -17.05 -4.31
N ASP A 16 10.99 -16.75 -4.05
CA ASP A 16 10.39 -15.47 -4.47
C ASP A 16 10.81 -14.34 -3.55
N TRP A 17 10.99 -14.63 -2.26
CA TRP A 17 11.57 -13.71 -1.29
C TRP A 17 12.97 -13.24 -1.69
N ASP A 18 13.82 -14.17 -2.14
CA ASP A 18 15.19 -13.85 -2.57
C ASP A 18 15.22 -12.93 -3.79
N LYS A 19 14.24 -13.07 -4.69
CA LYS A 19 14.07 -12.14 -5.82
C LYS A 19 13.52 -10.79 -5.36
N LEU A 20 12.57 -10.79 -4.44
CA LEU A 20 11.95 -9.57 -3.90
C LEU A 20 12.97 -8.66 -3.22
N ILE A 21 13.94 -9.21 -2.48
CA ILE A 21 15.01 -8.41 -1.86
C ILE A 21 15.84 -7.64 -2.90
N ILE A 22 16.00 -8.20 -4.10
CA ILE A 22 16.74 -7.57 -5.20
C ILE A 22 15.85 -6.58 -5.96
N ASP A 23 14.59 -6.96 -6.20
CA ASP A 23 13.59 -6.15 -6.90
C ASP A 23 12.29 -6.09 -6.10
N ALA A 24 12.16 -5.03 -5.30
CA ALA A 24 11.01 -4.80 -4.43
C ALA A 24 9.70 -4.57 -5.22
N SER A 25 9.76 -4.25 -6.53
CA SER A 25 8.56 -4.09 -7.35
C SER A 25 7.79 -5.41 -7.51
N LEU A 26 8.47 -6.55 -7.32
CA LEU A 26 7.85 -7.88 -7.33
C LEU A 26 6.82 -8.06 -6.23
N LEU A 27 6.94 -7.32 -5.11
CA LEU A 27 5.96 -7.36 -4.03
C LEU A 27 4.55 -7.03 -4.55
N LEU A 28 4.42 -6.11 -5.52
CA LEU A 28 3.12 -5.74 -6.11
C LEU A 28 2.41 -6.92 -6.80
N LYS A 29 3.19 -7.86 -7.34
CA LYS A 29 2.69 -9.05 -8.04
C LYS A 29 2.43 -10.22 -7.11
N LEU A 30 3.06 -10.22 -5.94
CA LEU A 30 3.00 -11.30 -4.96
C LEU A 30 1.87 -11.10 -3.94
N VAL A 31 1.49 -9.85 -3.67
CA VAL A 31 0.33 -9.53 -2.84
C VAL A 31 -0.94 -10.10 -3.50
N PRO A 32 -1.73 -10.92 -2.79
CA PRO A 32 -2.98 -11.46 -3.30
C PRO A 32 -3.99 -10.36 -3.70
N ALA A 33 -4.77 -10.61 -4.74
CA ALA A 33 -5.71 -9.63 -5.29
C ALA A 33 -6.77 -9.17 -4.28
N ASP A 34 -7.27 -10.08 -3.43
CA ASP A 34 -8.21 -9.79 -2.36
C ASP A 34 -7.65 -8.81 -1.31
N GLN A 35 -6.34 -8.85 -1.08
CA GLN A 35 -5.69 -7.89 -0.20
C GLN A 35 -5.49 -6.52 -0.86
N TRP A 36 -5.27 -6.47 -2.17
CA TRP A 36 -5.30 -5.21 -2.91
C TRP A 36 -6.68 -4.56 -2.88
N ASP A 37 -7.75 -5.33 -3.06
CA ASP A 37 -9.12 -4.83 -2.99
C ASP A 37 -9.48 -4.34 -1.59
N SER A 38 -9.00 -5.05 -0.56
CA SER A 38 -9.11 -4.63 0.84
C SER A 38 -8.34 -3.34 1.11
N PHE A 39 -7.12 -3.20 0.56
CA PHE A 39 -6.32 -1.99 0.70
C PHE A 39 -6.97 -0.77 0.03
N ARG A 40 -7.48 -0.94 -1.19
CA ARG A 40 -8.22 0.13 -1.89
C ARG A 40 -9.45 0.59 -1.10
N SER A 41 -10.22 -0.38 -0.59
CA SER A 41 -11.39 -0.09 0.25
C SER A 41 -10.99 0.64 1.54
N TYR A 42 -9.89 0.21 2.16
CA TYR A 42 -9.30 0.89 3.31
C TYR A 42 -8.93 2.34 2.99
N ILE A 43 -8.21 2.60 1.89
CA ILE A 43 -7.84 3.97 1.49
C ILE A 43 -9.10 4.82 1.27
N PHE A 44 -10.08 4.31 0.51
CA PHE A 44 -11.35 4.99 0.27
C PHE A 44 -12.06 5.39 1.57
N ASP A 45 -12.06 4.51 2.57
CA ASP A 45 -12.68 4.80 3.87
C ASP A 45 -11.96 5.87 4.69
N GLN A 46 -10.67 6.08 4.45
CA GLN A 46 -9.89 7.15 5.10
C GLN A 46 -10.00 8.51 4.39
N LEU A 47 -10.56 8.56 3.18
CA LEU A 47 -10.78 9.83 2.48
C LEU A 47 -11.96 10.58 3.11
N GLN A 48 -11.73 11.84 3.50
CA GLN A 48 -12.80 12.71 4.00
C GLN A 48 -13.81 13.04 2.89
N ASP A 49 -13.31 13.24 1.67
CA ASP A 49 -14.10 13.54 0.50
C ASP A 49 -14.15 12.30 -0.41
N LYS A 50 -15.37 11.82 -0.62
CA LYS A 50 -15.70 10.62 -1.42
C LYS A 50 -16.38 11.00 -2.74
N ASP A 51 -16.50 12.30 -3.05
CA ASP A 51 -17.06 12.76 -4.31
C ASP A 51 -16.13 12.40 -5.47
N GLY A 52 -16.75 12.13 -6.62
CA GLY A 52 -16.05 11.73 -7.82
C GLY A 52 -15.51 10.28 -7.78
N SER A 53 -16.04 9.42 -6.89
CA SER A 53 -15.68 8.00 -6.78
C SER A 53 -14.16 7.76 -6.76
N PRO A 54 -13.42 8.29 -5.75
CA PRO A 54 -11.97 8.22 -5.71
C PRO A 54 -11.48 6.78 -5.79
N GLN A 55 -10.46 6.54 -6.62
CA GLN A 55 -9.80 5.25 -6.77
C GLN A 55 -8.30 5.39 -6.49
N ALA A 56 -7.78 4.46 -5.70
CA ALA A 56 -6.35 4.33 -5.45
C ALA A 56 -5.75 3.33 -6.44
N ASP A 57 -4.85 3.80 -7.30
CA ASP A 57 -4.15 2.99 -8.29
C ASP A 57 -2.70 3.48 -8.46
N GLY A 58 -1.99 3.02 -9.50
CA GLY A 58 -0.61 3.46 -9.75
C GLY A 58 0.40 2.99 -8.68
N PHE A 59 0.07 1.92 -7.95
CA PHE A 59 0.86 1.42 -6.82
C PHE A 59 2.34 1.22 -7.16
N LYS A 60 3.22 1.75 -6.31
CA LYS A 60 4.68 1.65 -6.42
C LYS A 60 5.30 1.38 -5.05
N ILE A 61 6.28 0.48 -5.04
CA ILE A 61 7.08 0.22 -3.84
C ILE A 61 8.36 1.06 -3.93
N THR A 62 8.59 1.88 -2.92
CA THR A 62 9.80 2.70 -2.79
C THR A 62 10.41 2.53 -1.40
N GLN A 63 11.66 2.97 -1.22
CA GLN A 63 12.35 2.96 0.07
C GLN A 63 12.37 1.58 0.79
N PHE A 64 12.35 0.49 0.01
CA PHE A 64 12.39 -0.87 0.56
C PHE A 64 13.70 -1.11 1.32
N LYS A 65 13.60 -1.57 2.55
CA LYS A 65 14.72 -1.92 3.43
C LYS A 65 14.40 -3.20 4.17
N TYR A 66 15.38 -4.07 4.30
CA TYR A 66 15.26 -5.34 5.03
C TYR A 66 16.49 -5.58 5.90
N SER A 67 16.26 -5.96 7.17
CA SER A 67 17.25 -6.42 8.14
C SER A 67 17.13 -7.94 8.28
N PRO A 68 18.07 -8.72 7.70
CA PRO A 68 18.08 -10.18 7.88
C PRO A 68 18.23 -10.61 9.34
N GLN A 69 18.91 -9.81 10.16
CA GLN A 69 19.16 -10.08 11.58
C GLN A 69 17.85 -10.11 12.38
N ASP A 70 16.94 -9.18 12.07
CA ASP A 70 15.67 -9.03 12.79
C ASP A 70 14.50 -9.68 12.06
N SER A 71 14.73 -10.20 10.85
CA SER A 71 13.68 -10.69 9.94
C SER A 71 12.57 -9.65 9.70
N LYS A 72 12.96 -8.37 9.69
CA LYS A 72 12.07 -7.20 9.64
C LYS A 72 12.55 -6.17 8.64
N GLY A 73 11.64 -5.32 8.21
CA GLY A 73 11.96 -4.25 7.28
C GLY A 73 10.86 -3.21 7.18
N SER A 74 11.01 -2.33 6.20
CA SER A 74 10.03 -1.30 5.87
C SER A 74 10.02 -1.01 4.38
N PHE A 75 8.89 -0.53 3.87
CA PHE A 75 8.79 0.03 2.53
C PHE A 75 7.73 1.12 2.51
N ARG A 76 7.79 1.97 1.49
CA ARG A 76 6.77 2.96 1.20
C ARG A 76 5.93 2.48 0.02
N LEU A 77 4.63 2.36 0.23
CA LEU A 77 3.66 2.10 -0.82
C LEU A 77 3.09 3.43 -1.29
N SER A 78 3.52 3.89 -2.45
CA SER A 78 3.00 5.10 -3.10
C SER A 78 1.88 4.75 -4.07
N PHE A 79 0.89 5.62 -4.20
CA PHE A 79 -0.24 5.45 -5.12
C PHE A 79 -0.81 6.80 -5.53
N ASP A 80 -1.60 6.77 -6.59
CA ASP A 80 -2.33 7.91 -7.10
C ASP A 80 -3.80 7.77 -6.69
N ILE A 81 -4.41 8.86 -6.23
CA ILE A 81 -5.84 8.95 -5.95
C ILE A 81 -6.47 9.73 -7.09
N ASP A 82 -7.18 9.03 -7.96
CA ASP A 82 -7.89 9.59 -9.10
C ASP A 82 -9.35 9.84 -8.76
N ARG A 83 -9.85 11.05 -9.05
CA ARG A 83 -11.26 11.41 -8.88
C ARG A 83 -11.90 11.75 -10.22
N HIS A 84 -13.05 11.16 -10.50
CA HIS A 84 -13.83 11.38 -11.70
C HIS A 84 -15.17 12.05 -11.38
N PHE A 85 -15.27 13.36 -11.61
CA PHE A 85 -16.49 14.11 -11.35
C PHE A 85 -17.44 14.01 -12.54
N CYS A 86 -18.67 13.52 -12.32
CA CYS A 86 -19.66 13.31 -13.39
C CYS A 86 -20.14 14.59 -14.11
N CYS A 87 -19.72 15.78 -13.65
CA CYS A 87 -20.21 17.07 -14.15
C CYS A 87 -19.11 18.04 -14.59
N SER A 88 -17.84 17.64 -14.62
CA SER A 88 -16.73 18.48 -15.11
C SER A 88 -15.58 17.64 -15.65
N ASP A 89 -14.96 18.07 -16.75
CA ASP A 89 -13.74 17.46 -17.34
C ASP A 89 -12.48 17.60 -16.44
N SER A 90 -12.66 17.92 -15.16
CA SER A 90 -11.58 18.13 -14.21
C SER A 90 -11.23 16.81 -13.52
N ASN A 91 -10.18 16.14 -13.97
CA ASN A 91 -9.55 15.07 -13.21
C ASN A 91 -8.65 15.68 -12.12
N SER A 92 -8.88 15.30 -10.87
CA SER A 92 -7.92 15.56 -9.79
C SER A 92 -7.17 14.26 -9.52
N CYS A 93 -5.85 14.32 -9.67
CA CYS A 93 -4.93 13.23 -9.38
C CYS A 93 -3.96 13.73 -8.31
N SER A 94 -3.95 13.08 -7.14
CA SER A 94 -3.00 13.36 -6.07
C SER A 94 -2.17 12.12 -5.76
N ASN A 95 -0.86 12.29 -5.65
CA ASN A 95 0.01 11.20 -5.20
C ASN A 95 0.05 11.17 -3.67
N ASP A 96 -0.16 10.00 -3.09
CA ASP A 96 -0.06 9.77 -1.65
C ASP A 96 0.71 8.47 -1.35
N TYR A 97 0.93 8.18 -0.07
CA TYR A 97 1.68 7.01 0.35
C TYR A 97 1.30 6.48 1.72
N VAL A 98 1.63 5.20 1.95
CA VAL A 98 1.66 4.58 3.28
C VAL A 98 3.05 4.03 3.54
N ASP A 99 3.63 4.39 4.68
CA ASP A 99 4.84 3.74 5.19
C ASP A 99 4.45 2.45 5.92
N MET A 100 4.93 1.33 5.40
CA MET A 100 4.66 -0.01 5.91
C MET A 100 5.89 -0.53 6.63
N LYS A 101 5.70 -1.13 7.80
CA LYS A 101 6.68 -2.00 8.46
C LYS A 101 6.30 -3.43 8.16
N PHE A 102 7.29 -4.32 8.02
CA PHE A 102 7.00 -5.72 7.76
C PHE A 102 7.94 -6.66 8.51
N SER A 103 7.50 -7.90 8.62
CA SER A 103 8.31 -9.05 9.02
C SER A 103 8.16 -10.18 8.02
N TYR A 104 9.24 -10.95 7.87
CA TYR A 104 9.26 -12.14 7.03
C TYR A 104 9.87 -13.31 7.81
N LEU A 105 9.03 -14.26 8.21
CA LEU A 105 9.47 -15.42 8.99
C LEU A 105 8.71 -16.67 8.55
N ASN A 106 9.42 -17.78 8.36
CA ASN A 106 8.81 -19.08 7.97
C ASN A 106 7.88 -18.99 6.75
N ALA A 107 8.32 -18.25 5.72
CA ALA A 107 7.56 -17.96 4.49
C ALA A 107 6.27 -17.15 4.70
N LEU A 108 6.05 -16.60 5.90
CA LEU A 108 4.96 -15.65 6.17
C LEU A 108 5.49 -14.24 6.06
N PHE A 109 4.90 -13.46 5.15
CA PHE A 109 5.10 -12.02 5.05
C PHE A 109 3.92 -11.32 5.71
N GLN A 110 4.22 -10.44 6.66
CA GLN A 110 3.24 -9.65 7.38
C GLN A 110 3.71 -8.20 7.39
N ALA A 111 2.91 -7.29 6.86
CA ALA A 111 3.21 -5.86 6.80
C ALA A 111 2.05 -5.03 7.35
N ASP A 112 2.34 -4.05 8.19
CA ASP A 112 1.37 -3.14 8.78
C ASP A 112 1.75 -1.68 8.52
N GLY A 113 0.73 -0.83 8.37
CA GLY A 113 0.92 0.61 8.23
C GLY A 113 -0.37 1.38 8.42
N CYS A 114 -0.23 2.69 8.63
CA CYS A 114 -1.35 3.59 8.79
C CYS A 114 -1.30 4.66 7.70
N TYR A 115 -2.38 4.80 6.96
CA TYR A 115 -2.57 5.93 6.08
C TYR A 115 -2.95 7.17 6.87
N PHE A 116 -2.34 8.29 6.50
CA PHE A 116 -2.66 9.61 7.05
C PHE A 116 -3.08 10.51 5.90
N ASN A 117 -4.34 10.95 5.92
CA ASN A 117 -4.85 11.86 4.91
C ASN A 117 -4.30 13.28 5.17
N TRP A 118 -3.41 13.75 4.28
CA TRP A 118 -2.75 15.04 4.38
C TRP A 118 -3.61 16.23 3.95
N THR A 119 -4.91 16.06 3.69
CA THR A 119 -5.80 17.19 3.35
C THR A 119 -5.91 18.12 4.56
N ILE A 120 -5.04 19.13 4.61
CA ILE A 120 -5.08 20.24 5.57
C ILE A 120 -6.34 21.04 5.22
N GLN A 121 -7.26 21.12 6.17
CA GLN A 121 -8.45 21.99 6.08
C GLN A 121 -8.05 23.46 6.01
#